data_AF-A0A2M8Q6C3-F1
#
_entry.id   AF-A0A2M8Q6C3-F1
#
_cell.length_a   1.000
_cell.length_b   1.000
_cell.length_c   1.000
_cell.angle_alpha   90.00
_cell.angle_beta   90.00
_cell.angle_gamma   90.00
#
_symmetry.space_group_name_H-M   'P 1'
#
loop_
_entity.id
_entity.type
_entity.pdbx_description
1 polymer ?
#
loop_
_entity_poly.entity_id
_entity_poly.type
_entity_poly.pdbx_seq_one_letter_code
_entity_poly.pdbx_strand_id
1 'polypeptide(L)'
;SAHVTTVHRVDMTRIARLRERIKGEFQQRYGFSLTYLPFIVRATAEALRAFPIFNASIEGTNILYYNEINIGIAVALDNGLIVPVIQNADEKNIVGLQRAIVDLAARAR
;
A
#
# COMPACT_ATOMS: atom_id res chain seq x y z
N SER A 1 -7.94 -10.57 -20.75
CA SER A 1 -6.63 -11.09 -20.31
C SER A 1 -6.84 -12.45 -19.64
N ALA A 2 -5.84 -13.34 -19.70
CA ALA A 2 -5.83 -14.54 -18.87
C ALA A 2 -5.44 -14.15 -17.44
N HIS A 3 -6.27 -14.51 -16.46
CA HIS A 3 -5.98 -14.26 -15.05
C HIS A 3 -5.54 -15.56 -14.39
N VAL A 4 -4.43 -15.50 -13.66
CA VAL A 4 -3.86 -16.62 -12.90
C VAL A 4 -3.49 -16.14 -11.50
N THR A 5 -3.49 -17.06 -10.54
CA THR A 5 -3.29 -16.73 -9.12
C THR A 5 -2.21 -17.61 -8.52
N THR A 6 -1.28 -17.00 -7.78
CA THR A 6 -0.35 -17.68 -6.88
C THR A 6 -0.62 -17.25 -5.45
N VAL A 7 -0.35 -18.14 -4.49
CA VAL A 7 -0.58 -17.89 -3.05
C VAL A 7 0.68 -18.23 -2.26
N HIS A 8 1.08 -17.31 -1.40
CA HIS A 8 2.21 -17.48 -0.49
C HIS A 8 1.78 -17.15 0.95
N ARG A 9 2.43 -17.79 1.93
CA ARG A 9 2.24 -17.50 3.36
C ARG A 9 3.40 -16.66 3.86
N VAL A 10 3.09 -15.61 4.62
CA VAL A 10 4.09 -14.69 5.19
C VAL A 10 3.87 -14.59 6.70
N ASP A 11 4.93 -14.76 7.48
CA ASP A 11 4.89 -14.58 8.93
C ASP A 11 4.96 -13.09 9.30
N MET A 12 3.88 -12.57 9.88
CA MET A 12 3.74 -11.18 10.30
C MET A 12 4.06 -10.96 11.79
N THR A 13 4.52 -11.97 12.53
CA THR A 13 4.72 -11.93 13.98
C THR A 13 5.61 -10.75 14.42
N ARG A 14 6.70 -10.48 13.69
CA ARG A 14 7.61 -9.37 14.01
C ARG A 14 6.94 -8.01 13.85
N ILE A 15 6.17 -7.82 12.78
CA ILE A 15 5.41 -6.58 12.54
C ILE A 15 4.31 -6.42 13.59
N ALA A 16 3.61 -7.50 13.94
CA ALA A 16 2.58 -7.50 14.99
C ALA A 16 3.14 -7.05 16.35
N ARG A 17 4.26 -7.64 16.78
CA ARG A 17 4.93 -7.25 18.03
C ARG A 17 5.42 -5.81 18.01
N LEU A 18 6.02 -5.37 16.89
CA LEU A 18 6.48 -3.99 16.74
C LEU A 18 5.31 -3.01 16.88
N ARG A 19 4.23 -3.24 16.12
CA ARG A 19 3.03 -2.40 16.14
C ARG A 19 2.43 -2.34 17.53
N GLU A 20 2.30 -3.48 18.22
CA GLU A 20 1.72 -3.52 19.56
C GLU A 20 2.51 -2.65 20.54
N ARG A 21 3.84 -2.71 20.47
CA ARG A 21 4.73 -1.92 21.31
C ARG A 21 4.62 -0.41 21.06
N ILE A 22 4.45 0.02 19.80
CA ILE A 22 4.58 1.45 19.44
C ILE A 22 3.26 2.15 19.11
N LYS A 23 2.15 1.42 18.93
CA LYS A 23 0.88 2.00 18.44
C LYS A 23 0.37 3.17 19.31
N GLY A 24 0.56 3.08 20.63
CA GLY A 24 0.13 4.11 21.57
C GLY A 24 0.92 5.40 21.41
N GLU A 25 2.26 5.30 21.48
CA GLU A 25 3.16 6.44 21.25
C GLU A 25 2.98 7.04 19.84
N PHE A 26 2.82 6.18 18.83
CA PHE A 26 2.59 6.61 17.46
C PHE A 26 1.31 7.45 17.34
N GLN A 27 0.20 6.99 17.94
CA GLN A 27 -1.05 7.73 17.92
C GLN A 27 -0.95 9.04 18.70
N GLN A 28 -0.28 9.06 19.85
CA GLN A 28 -0.03 10.29 20.60
C GLN A 28 0.80 11.30 19.81
N ARG A 29 1.82 10.82 19.08
CA ARG A 29 2.74 11.66 18.31
C ARG A 29 2.15 12.20 17.01
N TYR A 30 1.38 11.39 16.29
CA TYR A 30 0.94 11.72 14.92
C TYR A 30 -0.57 11.97 14.79
N GLY A 31 -1.36 11.69 15.83
CA GLY A 31 -2.81 11.94 15.83
C GLY A 31 -3.64 10.87 15.09
N PHE A 32 -3.02 9.81 14.60
CA PHE A 32 -3.71 8.71 13.92
C PHE A 32 -3.10 7.34 14.26
N SER A 33 -3.91 6.29 14.21
CA SER A 33 -3.50 4.93 14.58
C SER A 33 -2.56 4.31 13.55
N LEU A 34 -1.57 3.55 14.02
CA LEU A 34 -0.71 2.72 13.16
C LEU A 34 -1.39 1.40 12.80
N THR A 35 -1.49 1.10 11.50
CA THR A 35 -2.06 -0.16 10.99
C THR A 35 -0.96 -1.08 10.42
N TYR A 36 -1.35 -2.25 9.90
CA TYR A 36 -0.44 -3.15 9.18
C TYR A 36 -0.18 -2.71 7.74
N LEU A 37 -1.13 -2.01 7.13
CA LEU A 37 -1.12 -1.66 5.72
C LEU A 37 0.11 -0.86 5.26
N PRO A 38 0.65 0.14 5.98
CA PRO A 38 1.84 0.87 5.51
C PRO A 38 3.09 -0.02 5.38
N PHE A 39 3.19 -1.09 6.18
CA PHE A 39 4.30 -2.05 6.06
C PHE A 39 4.17 -2.89 4.79
N ILE A 40 2.94 -3.31 4.47
CA ILE A 40 2.64 -4.06 3.25
C ILE A 40 2.87 -3.18 2.02
N VAL A 41 2.34 -1.95 2.03
CA VAL A 41 2.52 -0.99 0.92
C VAL A 41 3.99 -0.67 0.71
N ARG A 42 4.79 -0.51 1.78
CA ARG A 42 6.23 -0.31 1.66
C ARG A 42 6.93 -1.50 1.00
N ALA A 43 6.63 -2.72 1.45
CA ALA A 43 7.20 -3.94 0.87
C ALA A 43 6.79 -4.13 -0.60
N THR A 44 5.53 -3.84 -0.94
CA THR A 44 5.03 -3.87 -2.32
C THR A 44 5.76 -2.83 -3.17
N ALA A 45 5.94 -1.61 -2.68
CA ALA A 45 6.63 -0.55 -3.42
C ALA A 45 8.10 -0.92 -3.71
N GLU A 46 8.81 -1.49 -2.73
CA GLU A 46 10.17 -1.99 -2.92
C GLU A 46 10.22 -3.16 -3.93
N ALA A 47 9.24 -4.08 -3.88
CA ALA A 47 9.14 -5.17 -4.84
C ALA A 47 8.87 -4.67 -6.26
N LEU A 48 7.96 -3.70 -6.44
CA LEU A 48 7.68 -3.09 -7.75
C LEU A 48 8.92 -2.40 -8.34
N ARG A 49 9.74 -1.77 -7.48
CA ARG A 49 11.01 -1.16 -7.89
C ARG A 49 12.03 -2.22 -8.33
N ALA A 50 12.11 -3.35 -7.62
CA ALA A 50 13.00 -4.45 -7.94
C ALA A 50 12.56 -5.26 -9.17
N PHE A 51 11.25 -5.31 -9.45
CA PHE A 51 10.66 -6.08 -10.54
C PHE A 51 9.71 -5.21 -11.39
N PRO A 52 10.24 -4.32 -12.26
CA PRO A 52 9.45 -3.34 -13.00
C PRO A 52 8.37 -3.93 -13.90
N ILE A 53 8.48 -5.19 -14.31
CA ILE A 53 7.44 -5.89 -15.10
C ILE A 53 6.09 -5.95 -14.38
N PHE A 54 6.07 -5.91 -13.04
CA PHE A 54 4.83 -5.84 -12.26
C PHE A 54 4.26 -4.42 -12.17
N ASN A 55 5.04 -3.39 -12.50
CA ASN A 55 4.61 -2.00 -12.61
C ASN A 55 4.49 -1.58 -14.09
N ALA A 56 3.80 -2.41 -14.88
CA ALA A 56 3.65 -2.22 -16.31
C ALA A 56 2.21 -2.48 -16.78
N SER A 57 1.89 -2.02 -17.98
CA SER A 57 0.63 -2.31 -18.66
C SER A 57 0.87 -2.86 -20.07
N ILE A 58 -0.16 -3.46 -20.67
CA ILE A 58 -0.12 -3.96 -22.04
C ILE A 58 -0.94 -3.02 -22.91
N GLU A 59 -0.34 -2.47 -23.96
CA GLU A 59 -0.99 -1.62 -24.96
C GLU A 59 -0.79 -2.25 -26.35
N GLY A 60 -1.83 -2.91 -26.87
CA GLY A 60 -1.74 -3.69 -28.09
C GLY A 60 -0.72 -4.83 -27.95
N THR A 61 0.40 -4.72 -28.66
CA THR A 61 1.53 -5.66 -28.61
C THR A 61 2.70 -5.16 -27.77
N ASN A 62 2.58 -3.96 -27.18
CA ASN A 62 3.64 -3.32 -26.42
C ASN A 62 3.44 -3.52 -24.91
N ILE A 63 4.55 -3.53 -24.17
CA ILE A 63 4.57 -3.48 -22.71
C ILE A 63 5.07 -2.10 -22.31
N LEU A 64 4.22 -1.31 -21.64
CA LEU A 64 4.58 0.00 -21.10
C LEU A 64 5.02 -0.15 -19.65
N TYR A 65 6.26 0.24 -19.37
CA TYR A 65 6.81 0.27 -18.02
C TYR A 65 6.65 1.65 -17.40
N TYR A 66 6.27 1.70 -16.12
CA TYR A 66 6.13 2.95 -15.38
C TYR A 66 7.27 3.13 -14.37
N ASN A 67 7.84 4.34 -14.35
CA ASN A 67 8.92 4.69 -13.40
C ASN A 67 8.34 5.09 -12.04
N GLU A 68 7.18 5.73 -12.03
CA GLU A 68 6.48 6.12 -10.81
C GLU A 68 5.77 4.91 -10.21
N ILE A 69 5.94 4.70 -8.90
CA ILE A 69 5.27 3.62 -8.18
C ILE A 69 4.06 4.20 -7.46
N ASN A 70 2.91 4.06 -8.12
CA ASN A 70 1.63 4.54 -7.62
C ASN A 70 0.80 3.33 -7.17
N ILE A 71 0.35 3.31 -5.91
CA ILE A 71 -0.33 2.15 -5.34
C ILE A 71 -1.79 2.49 -5.04
N GLY A 72 -2.71 1.79 -5.69
CA GLY A 72 -4.14 1.84 -5.39
C GLY A 72 -4.46 1.12 -4.09
N ILE A 73 -5.27 1.76 -3.24
CA ILE A 73 -5.75 1.19 -1.96
C ILE A 73 -7.26 1.08 -2.04
N ALA A 74 -7.78 -0.15 -1.95
CA ALA A 74 -9.22 -0.37 -1.93
C ALA A 74 -9.82 0.11 -0.59
N VAL A 75 -10.83 0.98 -0.67
CA VAL A 75 -11.58 1.49 0.48
C VAL A 75 -13.05 1.15 0.28
N ALA A 76 -13.61 0.40 1.22
CA ALA A 76 -15.03 0.04 1.23
C ALA A 76 -15.88 1.21 1.76
N LEU A 77 -17.01 1.44 1.09
CA LEU A 77 -18.03 2.45 1.40
C LEU A 77 -19.37 1.76 1.67
N ASP A 78 -20.32 2.49 2.25
CA ASP A 78 -21.64 1.93 2.58
C ASP A 78 -22.40 1.41 1.34
N ASN A 79 -22.17 2.01 0.18
CA ASN A 79 -22.82 1.67 -1.09
C ASN A 79 -21.86 1.18 -2.18
N GLY A 80 -20.62 0.81 -1.84
CA GLY A 80 -19.67 0.34 -2.84
C GLY A 80 -18.22 0.27 -2.38
N LEU A 81 -17.32 0.42 -3.34
CA LEU A 81 -15.88 0.39 -3.13
C LEU A 81 -15.23 1.35 -4.10
N ILE A 82 -14.29 2.15 -3.58
CA ILE A 82 -13.44 3.00 -4.42
C ILE A 82 -11.98 2.63 -4.21
N VAL A 83 -11.13 2.96 -5.19
CA VAL A 83 -9.69 2.68 -5.15
C VAL A 83 -8.89 3.97 -5.34
N PRO A 84 -8.76 4.80 -4.30
CA PRO A 84 -7.84 5.94 -4.35
C PRO A 84 -6.37 5.49 -4.45
N VAL A 85 -5.52 6.38 -4.94
CA VAL A 85 -4.11 6.09 -5.26
C VAL A 85 -3.16 6.86 -4.35
N ILE A 86 -2.19 6.17 -3.76
CA ILE A 86 -1.02 6.78 -3.14
C ILE A 86 0.04 7.00 -4.22
N GLN A 87 0.27 8.26 -4.59
CA GLN A 87 1.29 8.62 -5.57
C GLN A 87 2.71 8.50 -4.99
N ASN A 88 3.67 8.06 -5.79
CA ASN A 88 5.08 7.88 -5.41
C ASN A 88 5.22 7.21 -4.04
N ALA A 89 4.66 6.00 -3.92
CA ALA A 89 4.57 5.28 -2.66
C ALA A 89 5.95 4.82 -2.16
N ASP A 90 6.88 4.57 -3.06
CA ASP A 90 8.25 4.15 -2.74
C ASP A 90 9.12 5.28 -2.16
N GLU A 91 8.76 6.53 -2.42
CA GLU A 91 9.42 7.71 -1.82
C GLU A 91 8.97 7.98 -0.38
N LYS A 92 7.91 7.29 0.10
CA LYS A 92 7.33 7.51 1.43
C LYS A 92 7.88 6.52 2.44
N ASN A 93 8.18 7.02 3.64
CA ASN A 93 8.43 6.19 4.81
C ASN A 93 7.11 5.67 5.41
N ILE A 94 7.18 4.78 6.41
CA ILE A 94 6.00 4.17 7.05
C ILE A 94 5.02 5.21 7.60
N VAL A 95 5.52 6.31 8.18
CA VAL A 95 4.66 7.38 8.72
C VAL A 95 3.92 8.10 7.58
N GLY A 96 4.63 8.43 6.50
CA GLY A 96 4.06 9.09 5.32
C GLY A 96 3.03 8.20 4.61
N LEU A 97 3.30 6.90 4.51
CA LEU A 97 2.36 5.91 3.98
C LEU A 97 1.11 5.81 4.85
N GLN A 98 1.26 5.67 6.17
CA GLN A 98 0.11 5.59 7.08
C GLN A 98 -0.72 6.88 7.00
N ARG A 99 -0.09 8.06 6.93
CA ARG A 99 -0.80 9.34 6.77
C ARG A 99 -1.60 9.37 5.47
N ALA A 100 -0.99 8.97 4.35
CA ALA A 100 -1.68 8.90 3.07
C ALA A 100 -2.86 7.93 3.13
N ILE A 101 -2.70 6.74 3.72
CA ILE A 101 -3.78 5.75 3.87
C ILE A 101 -4.96 6.34 4.67
N VAL A 102 -4.68 7.02 5.80
CA VAL A 102 -5.72 7.65 6.63
C VAL A 102 -6.46 8.74 5.87
N ASP A 103 -5.72 9.59 5.17
CA ASP A 103 -6.28 10.66 4.33
C ASP A 103 -7.13 10.10 3.18
N LEU A 104 -6.66 9.04 2.50
CA LEU A 104 -7.45 8.34 1.48
C LEU A 104 -8.75 7.77 2.05
N ALA A 105 -8.68 7.11 3.20
CA ALA A 105 -9.86 6.52 3.85
C ALA A 105 -10.86 7.60 4.32
N ALA A 106 -10.36 8.74 4.81
CA ALA A 106 -11.19 9.85 5.25
C ALA A 106 -11.89 10.58 4.09
N ARG A 107 -11.24 10.70 2.92
CA ARG A 107 -11.88 11.27 1.72
C ARG A 107 -12.85 10.32 1.03
N ALA A 108 -12.67 9.03 1.23
CA ALA A 108 -13.50 8.00 0.62
C ALA A 108 -14.87 7.92 1.31
N ARG A 109 -14.89 8.04 2.64
CA ARG A 109 -16.11 8.00 3.47
C ARG A 109 -16.80 9.35 3.51
#